data_AF-A0A945EA27-F1
#
_entry.id   AF-A0A945EA27-F1
#
_cell.length_a   1.000
_cell.length_b   1.000
_cell.length_c   1.000
_cell.angle_alpha   90.00
_cell.angle_beta   90.00
_cell.angle_gamma   90.00
#
_symmetry.space_group_name_H-M   'P 1'
#
loop_
_entity.id
_entity.type
_entity.pdbx_description
1 polymer ?
#
loop_
_entity_poly.entity_id
_entity_poly.type
_entity_poly.pdbx_seq_one_letter_code
_entity_poly.pdbx_strand_id
1 'polypeptide(L)'
;MNETIEQINSAEANLDKESASEERGVPLSDFVNDKKNEVDEGTFKFLEFMLKQNPLIGKIEVKFVLPEDEPCTGGFFTPVVADGKESVPVISIVKRDLKHINNVIDIRKSSAKAVAQLLEIDFSEMTPDLLRLFIIAHELGHATDYIANYESNPDYLGDGAEAVEEWKLHYDVNLLMMPVPGFDPVELRDEFTKYDNLDLFYEAHPEVKKYMNTDSIESFADLMDAQENAYRNSEYERFADGFATKFLKGNAKELNLSQLVKKSKAA
;
A
#
# COMPACT_ATOMS: atom_id res chain seq x y z
N MET A 1 -27.22 29.43 -16.79
CA MET A 1 -26.86 29.08 -15.40
C MET A 1 -27.19 27.64 -15.02
N ASN A 2 -28.06 26.93 -15.77
CA ASN A 2 -28.33 25.50 -15.54
C ASN A 2 -27.51 24.55 -16.43
N GLU A 3 -26.97 25.01 -17.56
CA GLU A 3 -26.18 24.14 -18.48
C GLU A 3 -24.76 23.86 -17.96
N THR A 4 -24.26 24.65 -17.01
CA THR A 4 -22.90 24.51 -16.45
C THR A 4 -22.84 23.47 -15.33
N ILE A 5 -23.97 23.17 -14.67
CA ILE A 5 -24.04 22.20 -13.56
C ILE A 5 -24.16 20.76 -14.10
N GLU A 6 -24.85 20.55 -15.23
CA GLU A 6 -24.88 19.22 -15.88
C GLU A 6 -23.53 18.82 -16.49
N GLN A 7 -22.71 19.78 -16.92
CA GLN A 7 -21.36 19.49 -17.43
C GLN A 7 -20.35 19.16 -16.34
N ILE A 8 -20.52 19.68 -15.11
CA ILE A 8 -19.70 19.31 -13.96
C ILE A 8 -20.10 17.92 -13.44
N ASN A 9 -21.39 17.63 -13.34
CA ASN A 9 -21.88 16.32 -12.91
C ASN A 9 -21.58 15.19 -13.93
N SER A 10 -21.41 15.52 -15.21
CA SER A 10 -21.01 14.55 -16.25
C SER A 10 -19.50 14.42 -16.43
N ALA A 11 -18.71 15.36 -15.91
CA ALA A 11 -17.26 15.24 -15.84
C ALA A 11 -16.83 14.42 -14.61
N GLU A 12 -17.49 14.60 -13.46
CA GLU A 12 -17.30 13.74 -12.28
C GLU A 12 -17.76 12.31 -12.54
N ALA A 13 -18.85 12.10 -13.28
CA ALA A 13 -19.33 10.77 -13.68
C ALA A 13 -18.49 10.07 -14.78
N ASN A 14 -17.44 10.72 -15.31
CA ASN A 14 -16.54 10.14 -16.31
C ASN A 14 -15.10 9.93 -15.79
N LEU A 15 -14.82 10.24 -14.52
CA LEU A 15 -13.59 9.82 -13.84
C LEU A 15 -13.71 8.43 -13.20
N ASP A 16 -14.93 7.91 -13.05
CA ASP A 16 -15.22 6.52 -12.60
C ASP A 16 -15.23 5.49 -13.76
N LYS A 17 -14.60 5.82 -14.89
CA LYS A 17 -14.57 4.95 -16.09
C LYS A 17 -13.15 4.72 -16.62
N GLU A 18 -12.24 4.36 -15.73
CA GLU A 18 -11.09 3.52 -16.10
C GLU A 18 -11.23 2.16 -15.43
N SER A 19 -11.99 1.31 -16.11
CA SER A 19 -11.86 -0.14 -16.19
C SER A 19 -10.92 -0.83 -15.20
N ALA A 20 -11.34 -0.98 -13.95
CA ALA A 20 -11.13 -2.25 -13.27
C ALA A 20 -12.33 -3.13 -13.63
N SER A 21 -12.22 -3.94 -14.69
CA SER A 21 -12.87 -5.25 -14.59
C SER A 21 -12.40 -5.83 -13.26
N GLU A 22 -13.35 -6.07 -12.36
CA GLU A 22 -13.19 -6.63 -11.02
C GLU A 22 -12.46 -7.98 -11.08
N GLU A 23 -11.15 -7.97 -11.34
CA GLU A 23 -10.33 -9.17 -11.32
C GLU A 23 -10.10 -9.51 -9.87
N ARG A 24 -11.09 -10.25 -9.34
CA ARG A 24 -11.01 -11.07 -8.15
C ARG A 24 -9.71 -11.87 -8.17
N GLY A 25 -9.13 -12.02 -6.99
CA GLY A 25 -8.00 -12.91 -6.81
C GLY A 25 -8.49 -14.33 -6.54
N VAL A 26 -7.64 -15.10 -5.87
CA VAL A 26 -8.01 -16.40 -5.31
C VAL A 26 -7.85 -16.30 -3.79
N PRO A 27 -8.79 -16.80 -2.98
CA PRO A 27 -8.61 -16.84 -1.53
C PRO A 27 -7.27 -17.46 -1.17
N LEU A 28 -6.54 -16.86 -0.24
CA LEU A 28 -5.20 -17.30 0.13
C LEU A 28 -5.18 -18.77 0.59
N SER A 29 -6.23 -19.24 1.26
CA SER A 29 -6.38 -20.65 1.61
C SER A 29 -6.32 -21.57 0.39
N ASP A 30 -7.01 -21.18 -0.66
CA ASP A 30 -7.16 -21.99 -1.88
C ASP A 30 -5.89 -21.88 -2.72
N PHE A 31 -5.28 -20.70 -2.77
CA PHE A 31 -3.99 -20.49 -3.41
C PHE A 31 -2.90 -21.40 -2.83
N VAL A 32 -2.80 -21.49 -1.49
CA VAL A 32 -1.80 -22.32 -0.80
C VAL A 32 -2.07 -23.82 -1.03
N ASN A 33 -3.33 -24.23 -1.20
CA ASN A 33 -3.70 -25.63 -1.43
C ASN A 33 -3.47 -26.08 -2.87
N ASP A 34 -3.84 -25.26 -3.86
CA ASP A 34 -4.05 -25.72 -5.23
C ASP A 34 -3.14 -25.04 -6.27
N LYS A 35 -2.44 -23.95 -5.91
CA LYS A 35 -1.75 -23.07 -6.89
C LYS A 35 -0.26 -22.87 -6.66
N LYS A 36 0.40 -23.83 -6.01
CA LYS A 36 1.85 -23.78 -5.72
C LYS A 36 2.76 -23.48 -6.92
N ASN A 37 2.35 -23.83 -8.13
CA ASN A 37 3.17 -23.67 -9.34
C ASN A 37 3.01 -22.31 -10.03
N GLU A 38 2.16 -21.42 -9.53
CA GLU A 38 1.88 -20.12 -10.17
C GLU A 38 2.89 -19.03 -9.76
N VAL A 39 3.72 -19.26 -8.73
CA VAL A 39 4.67 -18.29 -8.18
C VAL A 39 6.00 -18.94 -7.79
N ASP A 40 7.00 -18.12 -7.47
CA ASP A 40 8.27 -18.63 -6.97
C ASP A 40 8.13 -19.30 -5.58
N GLU A 41 8.98 -20.29 -5.33
CA GLU A 41 8.94 -21.10 -4.11
C GLU A 41 9.08 -20.26 -2.82
N GLY A 42 9.85 -19.16 -2.87
CA GLY A 42 10.05 -18.28 -1.73
C GLY A 42 8.76 -17.56 -1.33
N THR A 43 8.09 -16.94 -2.31
CA THR A 43 6.79 -16.30 -2.12
C THR A 43 5.74 -17.30 -1.65
N PHE A 44 5.67 -18.49 -2.28
CA PHE A 44 4.70 -19.51 -1.88
C PHE A 44 4.88 -19.92 -0.41
N LYS A 45 6.11 -20.26 0.00
CA LYS A 45 6.41 -20.64 1.39
C LYS A 45 6.11 -19.53 2.37
N PHE A 46 6.38 -18.28 1.99
CA PHE A 46 6.09 -17.13 2.84
C PHE A 46 4.58 -17.00 3.09
N LEU A 47 3.77 -17.06 2.04
CA LEU A 47 2.31 -16.99 2.10
C LEU A 47 1.70 -18.17 2.87
N GLU A 48 2.16 -19.40 2.61
CA GLU A 48 1.77 -20.60 3.36
C GLU A 48 2.07 -20.44 4.86
N PHE A 49 3.26 -19.92 5.17
CA PHE A 49 3.69 -19.74 6.54
C PHE A 49 2.90 -18.63 7.27
N MET A 50 2.59 -17.53 6.57
CA MET A 50 1.70 -16.48 7.08
C MET A 50 0.30 -17.02 7.39
N LEU A 51 -0.29 -17.77 6.45
CA LEU A 51 -1.62 -18.35 6.61
C LEU A 51 -1.68 -19.29 7.82
N LYS A 52 -0.63 -20.09 8.02
CA LYS A 52 -0.52 -21.00 9.17
C LYS A 52 -0.52 -20.26 10.51
N GLN A 53 0.09 -19.07 10.57
CA GLN A 53 0.15 -18.27 11.80
C GLN A 53 -1.09 -17.40 12.02
N ASN A 54 -1.76 -17.01 10.95
CA ASN A 54 -2.96 -16.18 11.01
C ASN A 54 -4.07 -16.76 10.12
N PRO A 55 -4.84 -17.76 10.58
CA PRO A 55 -5.85 -18.39 9.73
C PRO A 55 -6.91 -17.44 9.16
N LEU A 56 -7.11 -16.27 9.78
CA LEU A 56 -8.05 -15.25 9.30
C LEU A 56 -7.65 -14.68 7.93
N ILE A 57 -6.36 -14.69 7.57
CA ILE A 57 -5.93 -14.20 6.25
C ILE A 57 -6.31 -15.17 5.12
N GLY A 58 -6.82 -16.36 5.43
CA GLY A 58 -7.22 -17.35 4.42
C GLY A 58 -8.31 -16.86 3.47
N LYS A 59 -9.20 -15.96 3.93
CA LYS A 59 -10.26 -15.38 3.11
C LYS A 59 -9.81 -14.17 2.27
N ILE A 60 -8.61 -13.63 2.51
CA ILE A 60 -8.06 -12.53 1.71
C ILE A 60 -7.72 -13.09 0.34
N GLU A 61 -8.17 -12.42 -0.71
CA GLU A 61 -7.83 -12.81 -2.06
C GLU A 61 -6.46 -12.29 -2.48
N VAL A 62 -5.68 -13.15 -3.10
CA VAL A 62 -4.37 -12.79 -3.66
C VAL A 62 -4.43 -12.80 -5.17
N LYS A 63 -3.89 -11.75 -5.79
CA LYS A 63 -3.64 -11.70 -7.24
C LYS A 63 -2.21 -11.29 -7.53
N PHE A 64 -1.68 -11.76 -8.65
CA PHE A 64 -0.30 -11.49 -9.06
C PHE A 64 -0.25 -10.62 -10.31
N VAL A 65 0.32 -9.43 -10.18
CA VAL A 65 0.41 -8.43 -11.25
C VAL A 65 1.83 -8.31 -11.78
N LEU A 66 1.99 -7.73 -12.98
CA LEU A 66 3.31 -7.58 -13.59
C LEU A 66 4.00 -6.27 -13.11
N PRO A 67 5.34 -6.23 -13.04
CA PRO A 67 6.09 -5.02 -12.71
C PRO A 67 5.75 -3.80 -13.57
N GLU A 68 5.44 -4.00 -14.85
CA GLU A 68 5.06 -2.94 -15.78
C GLU A 68 3.69 -2.31 -15.46
N ASP A 69 2.78 -3.06 -14.83
CA ASP A 69 1.48 -2.56 -14.41
C ASP A 69 1.60 -1.76 -13.10
N GLU A 70 2.64 -2.03 -12.30
CA GLU A 70 2.90 -1.45 -10.98
C GLU A 70 4.36 -0.97 -10.85
N PRO A 71 4.79 0.04 -11.63
CA PRO A 71 6.20 0.40 -11.79
C PRO A 71 6.84 1.04 -10.53
N CYS A 72 6.02 1.54 -9.62
CA CYS A 72 6.45 2.30 -8.44
C CYS A 72 6.17 1.58 -7.11
N THR A 73 5.55 0.39 -7.14
CA THR A 73 5.13 -0.35 -5.95
C THR A 73 5.60 -1.80 -5.99
N GLY A 74 5.49 -2.53 -4.87
CA GLY A 74 5.69 -3.98 -4.83
C GLY A 74 4.37 -4.76 -4.72
N GLY A 75 3.25 -4.04 -4.68
CA GLY A 75 1.92 -4.53 -4.36
C GLY A 75 1.06 -3.44 -3.75
N PHE A 76 -0.23 -3.73 -3.61
CA PHE A 76 -1.22 -2.85 -3.01
C PHE A 76 -2.43 -3.64 -2.50
N PHE A 77 -3.14 -3.08 -1.53
CA PHE A 77 -4.41 -3.57 -1.03
C PHE A 77 -5.59 -2.82 -1.64
N THR A 78 -6.68 -3.53 -1.93
CA THR A 78 -7.96 -2.93 -2.34
C THR A 78 -9.12 -3.82 -1.91
N PRO A 79 -10.11 -3.33 -1.17
CA PRO A 79 -11.34 -4.08 -0.94
C PRO A 79 -12.27 -3.96 -2.16
N VAL A 80 -12.88 -5.07 -2.57
CA VAL A 80 -13.78 -5.16 -3.73
C VAL A 80 -15.17 -5.56 -3.27
N VAL A 81 -16.22 -4.97 -3.87
CA VAL A 81 -17.60 -5.41 -3.63
C VAL A 81 -17.98 -6.47 -4.65
N ALA A 82 -18.28 -7.67 -4.19
CA ALA A 82 -18.72 -8.81 -4.99
C ALA A 82 -20.22 -9.07 -4.80
N ASP A 83 -20.85 -9.60 -5.85
CA ASP A 83 -22.24 -10.12 -5.85
C ASP A 83 -23.25 -9.18 -5.15
N GLY A 84 -23.05 -7.88 -5.36
CA GLY A 84 -23.93 -6.80 -4.94
C GLY A 84 -23.85 -6.37 -3.48
N LYS A 85 -23.19 -7.13 -2.58
CA LYS A 85 -23.07 -6.78 -1.14
C LYS A 85 -21.90 -7.42 -0.37
N GLU A 86 -21.18 -8.39 -0.91
CA GLU A 86 -20.07 -9.00 -0.19
C GLU A 86 -18.82 -8.15 -0.36
N SER A 87 -18.15 -7.75 0.72
CA SER A 87 -16.84 -7.12 0.60
C SER A 87 -15.74 -8.16 0.69
N VAL A 88 -14.82 -8.13 -0.26
CA VAL A 88 -13.71 -9.05 -0.39
C VAL A 88 -12.40 -8.27 -0.33
N PRO A 89 -11.57 -8.45 0.72
CA PRO A 89 -10.25 -7.85 0.76
C PRO A 89 -9.33 -8.52 -0.26
N VAL A 90 -8.77 -7.73 -1.18
CA VAL A 90 -7.85 -8.20 -2.22
C VAL A 90 -6.47 -7.57 -2.03
N ILE A 91 -5.42 -8.38 -2.11
CA ILE A 91 -4.05 -7.87 -2.25
C ILE A 91 -3.50 -8.23 -3.63
N SER A 92 -2.90 -7.23 -4.26
CA SER A 92 -2.12 -7.36 -5.48
C SER A 92 -0.66 -7.51 -5.10
N ILE A 93 -0.02 -8.59 -5.55
CA ILE A 93 1.40 -8.84 -5.30
C ILE A 93 2.13 -8.75 -6.64
N VAL A 94 3.09 -7.85 -6.75
CA VAL A 94 3.94 -7.80 -7.95
C VAL A 94 4.76 -9.09 -8.05
N LYS A 95 4.73 -9.72 -9.23
CA LYS A 95 5.51 -10.93 -9.51
C LYS A 95 6.99 -10.67 -9.24
N ARG A 96 7.69 -11.71 -8.79
CA ARG A 96 9.08 -11.55 -8.35
C ARG A 96 10.00 -11.13 -9.49
N ASP A 97 10.39 -9.87 -9.47
CA ASP A 97 11.45 -9.28 -10.28
C ASP A 97 12.37 -8.45 -9.36
N LEU A 98 13.60 -8.92 -9.15
CA LEU A 98 14.55 -8.24 -8.28
C LEU A 98 15.05 -6.91 -8.84
N LYS A 99 15.05 -6.75 -10.17
CA LYS A 99 15.44 -5.48 -10.78
C LYS A 99 14.35 -4.44 -10.52
N HIS A 100 13.08 -4.84 -10.65
CA HIS A 100 11.94 -4.02 -10.27
C HIS A 100 12.00 -3.58 -8.82
N ILE A 101 12.16 -4.52 -7.88
CA ILE A 101 12.18 -4.15 -6.45
C ILE A 101 13.41 -3.31 -6.08
N ASN A 102 14.57 -3.51 -6.73
CA ASN A 102 15.69 -2.57 -6.58
C ASN A 102 15.32 -1.16 -7.06
N ASN A 103 14.63 -1.04 -8.20
CA ASN A 103 14.16 0.25 -8.69
C ASN A 103 13.17 0.89 -7.70
N VAL A 104 12.29 0.11 -7.07
CA VAL A 104 11.40 0.59 -6.01
C VAL A 104 12.20 1.13 -4.81
N ILE A 105 13.29 0.46 -4.39
CA ILE A 105 14.19 0.98 -3.33
C ILE A 105 14.76 2.35 -3.71
N ASP A 106 15.15 2.53 -4.97
CA ASP A 106 15.77 3.79 -5.43
C ASP A 106 14.73 4.91 -5.58
N ILE A 107 13.57 4.62 -6.16
CA ILE A 107 12.48 5.57 -6.40
C ILE A 107 11.86 6.02 -5.06
N ARG A 108 11.62 5.07 -4.14
CA ARG A 108 10.99 5.29 -2.83
C ARG A 108 12.00 5.14 -1.70
N LYS A 109 13.17 5.75 -1.87
CA LYS A 109 14.32 5.60 -0.96
C LYS A 109 14.01 5.99 0.48
N SER A 110 13.21 7.02 0.69
CA SER A 110 12.83 7.47 2.03
C SER A 110 11.90 6.46 2.71
N SER A 111 10.90 5.96 1.99
CA SER A 111 10.07 4.84 2.43
C SER A 111 10.89 3.58 2.74
N ALA A 112 11.82 3.19 1.87
CA ALA A 112 12.68 2.01 2.08
C ALA A 112 13.62 2.15 3.29
N LYS A 113 14.12 3.37 3.57
CA LYS A 113 14.87 3.68 4.80
C LYS A 113 14.00 3.55 6.05
N ALA A 114 12.75 4.01 6.00
CA ALA A 114 11.81 3.86 7.10
C ALA A 114 11.54 2.38 7.41
N VAL A 115 11.34 1.55 6.37
CA VAL A 115 11.22 0.09 6.51
C VAL A 115 12.47 -0.51 7.18
N ALA A 116 13.67 -0.10 6.77
CA ALA A 116 14.91 -0.55 7.38
C ALA A 116 14.98 -0.19 8.88
N GLN A 117 14.54 1.01 9.25
CA GLN A 117 14.46 1.45 10.65
C GLN A 117 13.47 0.61 11.47
N LEU A 118 12.28 0.34 10.93
CA LEU A 118 11.25 -0.50 11.58
C LEU A 118 11.73 -1.93 11.82
N LEU A 119 12.43 -2.49 10.83
CA LEU A 119 13.07 -3.79 10.92
C LEU A 119 14.35 -3.78 11.78
N GLU A 120 14.75 -2.60 12.28
CA GLU A 120 15.96 -2.37 13.03
C GLU A 120 17.21 -2.87 12.30
N ILE A 121 17.35 -2.63 11.00
CA ILE A 121 18.56 -2.95 10.23
C ILE A 121 19.19 -1.68 9.67
N ASP A 122 20.45 -1.76 9.28
CA ASP A 122 21.03 -0.67 8.49
C ASP A 122 20.39 -0.64 7.09
N PHE A 123 20.19 0.55 6.52
CA PHE A 123 19.62 0.66 5.16
C PHE A 123 20.46 -0.07 4.11
N SER A 124 21.78 -0.16 4.28
CA SER A 124 22.66 -0.94 3.40
C SER A 124 22.44 -2.45 3.48
N GLU A 125 21.74 -2.94 4.52
CA GLU A 125 21.34 -4.35 4.65
C GLU A 125 19.96 -4.63 4.05
N MET A 126 19.23 -3.61 3.58
CA MET A 126 17.95 -3.77 2.90
C MET A 126 18.15 -4.44 1.55
N THR A 127 17.71 -5.69 1.43
CA THR A 127 17.75 -6.43 0.17
C THR A 127 16.40 -6.35 -0.55
N PRO A 128 16.36 -6.49 -1.89
CA PRO A 128 15.11 -6.53 -2.63
C PRO A 128 14.17 -7.65 -2.16
N ASP A 129 14.70 -8.83 -1.86
CA ASP A 129 13.89 -9.93 -1.33
C ASP A 129 13.28 -9.55 0.04
N LEU A 130 14.05 -8.94 0.95
CA LEU A 130 13.53 -8.51 2.25
C LEU A 130 12.46 -7.42 2.12
N LEU A 131 12.69 -6.39 1.30
CA LEU A 131 11.70 -5.35 1.06
C LEU A 131 10.43 -5.95 0.47
N ARG A 132 10.55 -6.87 -0.48
CA ARG A 132 9.38 -7.50 -1.10
C ARG A 132 8.56 -8.30 -0.08
N LEU A 133 9.19 -9.06 0.80
CA LEU A 133 8.49 -9.79 1.87
C LEU A 133 7.82 -8.83 2.86
N PHE A 134 8.46 -7.69 3.13
CA PHE A 134 7.85 -6.62 3.92
C PHE A 134 6.60 -6.08 3.25
N ILE A 135 6.66 -5.74 1.95
CA ILE A 135 5.51 -5.22 1.20
C ILE A 135 4.35 -6.22 1.23
N ILE A 136 4.59 -7.49 0.95
CA ILE A 136 3.53 -8.51 0.99
C ILE A 136 2.88 -8.59 2.38
N ALA A 137 3.69 -8.62 3.44
CA ALA A 137 3.15 -8.65 4.80
C ALA A 137 2.42 -7.35 5.16
N HIS A 138 2.87 -6.22 4.65
CA HIS A 138 2.26 -4.91 4.84
C HIS A 138 0.87 -4.87 4.18
N GLU A 139 0.73 -5.31 2.92
CA GLU A 139 -0.60 -5.38 2.27
C GLU A 139 -1.56 -6.33 2.99
N LEU A 140 -1.04 -7.45 3.50
CA LEU A 140 -1.83 -8.36 4.37
C LEU A 140 -2.21 -7.71 5.70
N GLY A 141 -1.39 -6.78 6.18
CA GLY A 141 -1.69 -5.91 7.32
C GLY A 141 -2.88 -5.01 7.03
N HIS A 142 -2.88 -4.29 5.91
CA HIS A 142 -4.03 -3.48 5.46
C HIS A 142 -5.31 -4.30 5.33
N ALA A 143 -5.23 -5.46 4.68
CA ALA A 143 -6.37 -6.35 4.55
C ALA A 143 -6.87 -6.89 5.89
N THR A 144 -5.96 -7.18 6.84
CA THR A 144 -6.34 -7.61 8.20
C THR A 144 -7.01 -6.49 8.98
N ASP A 145 -6.53 -5.25 8.85
CA ASP A 145 -7.15 -4.07 9.46
C ASP A 145 -8.56 -3.86 8.92
N TYR A 146 -8.71 -3.94 7.60
CA TYR A 146 -9.99 -3.83 6.91
C TYR A 146 -11.01 -4.83 7.45
N ILE A 147 -10.63 -6.11 7.53
CA ILE A 147 -11.49 -7.17 8.07
C ILE A 147 -11.95 -6.84 9.49
N ALA A 148 -11.03 -6.39 10.34
CA ALA A 148 -11.27 -6.18 11.75
C ALA A 148 -12.15 -4.95 12.03
N ASN A 149 -11.92 -3.85 11.31
CA ASN A 149 -12.51 -2.54 11.63
C ASN A 149 -13.68 -2.15 10.72
N TYR A 150 -13.81 -2.76 9.53
CA TYR A 150 -14.81 -2.39 8.54
C TYR A 150 -15.72 -3.57 8.20
N GLU A 151 -15.17 -4.66 7.65
CA GLU A 151 -15.98 -5.81 7.20
C GLU A 151 -16.73 -6.49 8.37
N SER A 152 -16.07 -6.60 9.52
CA SER A 152 -16.66 -7.22 10.72
C SER A 152 -17.39 -6.22 11.62
N ASN A 153 -17.49 -4.95 11.22
CA ASN A 153 -18.14 -3.91 12.01
C ASN A 153 -19.66 -4.14 12.04
N PRO A 154 -20.30 -4.22 13.23
CA PRO A 154 -21.75 -4.40 13.35
C PRO A 154 -22.59 -3.34 12.62
N ASP A 155 -22.07 -2.12 12.47
CA ASP A 155 -22.77 -1.02 11.83
C ASP A 155 -22.91 -1.23 10.31
N TYR A 156 -21.99 -1.97 9.69
CA TYR A 156 -21.94 -2.27 8.24
C TYR A 156 -22.14 -3.75 7.93
N LEU A 157 -22.49 -4.55 8.94
CA LEU A 157 -22.51 -6.01 8.83
C LEU A 157 -23.58 -6.49 7.83
N GLY A 158 -23.13 -7.14 6.77
CA GLY A 158 -24.00 -7.62 5.69
C GLY A 158 -24.25 -6.59 4.57
N ASP A 159 -23.59 -5.43 4.64
CA ASP A 159 -23.50 -4.46 3.54
C ASP A 159 -22.04 -4.10 3.26
N GLY A 160 -21.37 -4.96 2.51
CA GLY A 160 -19.97 -4.78 2.13
C GLY A 160 -19.71 -3.53 1.30
N ALA A 161 -20.72 -2.97 0.62
CA ALA A 161 -20.57 -1.68 -0.05
C ALA A 161 -20.36 -0.55 0.96
N GLU A 162 -21.14 -0.53 2.04
CA GLU A 162 -21.00 0.47 3.11
C GLU A 162 -19.65 0.34 3.83
N ALA A 163 -19.18 -0.89 4.07
CA ALA A 163 -17.86 -1.13 4.65
C ALA A 163 -16.71 -0.58 3.77
N VAL A 164 -16.82 -0.75 2.45
CA VAL A 164 -15.84 -0.20 1.48
C VAL A 164 -15.91 1.32 1.42
N GLU A 165 -17.12 1.89 1.41
CA GLU A 165 -17.32 3.34 1.40
C GLU A 165 -16.74 4.00 2.65
N GLU A 166 -16.98 3.44 3.84
CA GLU A 166 -16.43 3.98 5.09
C GLU A 166 -14.91 3.88 5.12
N TRP A 167 -14.35 2.76 4.67
CA TRP A 167 -12.90 2.60 4.56
C TRP A 167 -12.30 3.65 3.61
N LYS A 168 -12.93 3.87 2.45
CA LYS A 168 -12.50 4.87 1.48
C LYS A 168 -12.59 6.28 2.05
N LEU A 169 -13.66 6.60 2.77
CA LEU A 169 -13.81 7.90 3.43
C LEU A 169 -12.67 8.15 4.43
N HIS A 170 -12.31 7.17 5.26
CA HIS A 170 -11.18 7.32 6.18
C HIS A 170 -9.84 7.45 5.46
N TYR A 171 -9.64 6.71 4.37
CA TYR A 171 -8.46 6.84 3.53
C TYR A 171 -8.34 8.24 2.91
N ASP A 172 -9.42 8.75 2.33
CA ASP A 172 -9.47 10.09 1.71
C ASP A 172 -9.23 11.19 2.74
N VAL A 173 -9.83 11.08 3.93
CA VAL A 173 -9.57 12.00 5.05
C VAL A 173 -8.09 11.97 5.45
N ASN A 174 -7.47 10.80 5.48
CA ASN A 174 -6.03 10.69 5.74
C ASN A 174 -5.21 11.42 4.66
N LEU A 175 -5.53 11.24 3.37
CA LEU A 175 -4.85 11.94 2.28
C LEU A 175 -5.00 13.46 2.34
N LEU A 176 -6.17 13.97 2.74
CA LEU A 176 -6.40 15.41 2.91
C LEU A 176 -5.56 16.04 4.04
N MET A 177 -5.04 15.24 4.97
CA MET A 177 -4.18 15.67 6.06
C MET A 177 -2.69 15.63 5.72
N MET A 178 -2.33 15.21 4.51
CA MET A 178 -0.94 15.13 4.06
C MET A 178 -0.33 16.51 3.74
N PRO A 179 1.02 16.63 3.71
CA PRO A 179 1.70 17.87 3.34
C PRO A 179 1.24 18.46 2.00
N VAL A 180 1.06 17.61 1.00
CA VAL A 180 0.28 17.91 -0.21
C VAL A 180 -1.08 17.21 -0.09
N PRO A 181 -2.15 17.95 0.24
CA PRO A 181 -3.46 17.35 0.49
C PRO A 181 -4.03 16.61 -0.72
N GLY A 182 -4.60 15.43 -0.48
CA GLY A 182 -5.36 14.67 -1.47
C GLY A 182 -4.52 13.83 -2.42
N PHE A 183 -3.20 13.76 -2.22
CA PHE A 183 -2.31 12.89 -3.01
C PHE A 183 -1.66 11.85 -2.13
N ASP A 184 -1.63 10.60 -2.57
CA ASP A 184 -0.65 9.65 -2.06
C ASP A 184 0.75 9.87 -2.68
N PRO A 185 1.83 9.22 -2.19
CA PRO A 185 3.17 9.42 -2.73
C PRO A 185 3.39 9.01 -4.19
N VAL A 186 2.60 8.06 -4.71
CA VAL A 186 2.66 7.64 -6.12
C VAL A 186 1.98 8.70 -6.97
N GLU A 187 0.76 9.09 -6.62
CA GLU A 187 0.01 10.12 -7.33
C GLU A 187 0.75 11.46 -7.35
N LEU A 188 1.34 11.86 -6.22
CA LEU A 188 2.12 13.10 -6.13
C LEU A 188 3.34 13.09 -7.07
N ARG A 189 3.95 11.91 -7.25
CA ARG A 189 5.12 11.77 -8.12
C ARG A 189 4.74 11.96 -9.57
N ASP A 190 3.61 11.38 -9.96
CA ASP A 190 3.05 11.57 -11.30
C ASP A 190 2.60 13.02 -11.51
N GLU A 191 2.04 13.64 -10.48
CA GLU A 191 1.66 15.06 -10.50
C GLU A 191 2.86 15.97 -10.75
N PHE A 192 4.00 15.73 -10.08
CA PHE A 192 5.22 16.52 -10.28
C PHE A 192 5.73 16.51 -11.72
N THR A 193 5.44 15.47 -12.50
CA THR A 193 5.88 15.40 -13.91
C THR A 193 5.21 16.46 -14.80
N LYS A 194 4.12 17.08 -14.32
CA LYS A 194 3.36 18.11 -15.02
C LYS A 194 3.94 19.52 -14.85
N TYR A 195 4.95 19.69 -13.98
CA TYR A 195 5.48 21.00 -13.60
C TYR A 195 7.00 21.05 -13.77
N ASP A 196 7.50 22.16 -14.32
CA ASP A 196 8.95 22.35 -14.52
C ASP A 196 9.69 22.69 -13.22
N ASN A 197 9.00 23.25 -12.22
CA ASN A 197 9.57 23.69 -10.96
C ASN A 197 8.52 23.83 -9.85
N LEU A 198 8.99 23.97 -8.60
CA LEU A 198 8.14 24.11 -7.41
C LEU A 198 7.25 25.35 -7.40
N ASP A 199 7.70 26.47 -7.96
CA ASP A 199 6.91 27.71 -7.96
C ASP A 199 5.62 27.53 -8.77
N LEU A 200 5.73 26.95 -9.97
CA LEU A 200 4.57 26.60 -10.81
C LEU A 200 3.65 25.58 -10.13
N PHE A 201 4.24 24.60 -9.43
CA PHE A 201 3.45 23.63 -8.66
C PHE A 201 2.66 24.33 -7.56
N TYR A 202 3.26 25.22 -6.78
CA TYR A 202 2.57 25.96 -5.71
C TYR A 202 1.55 26.97 -6.21
N GLU A 203 1.69 27.48 -7.43
CA GLU A 203 0.66 28.31 -8.07
C GLU A 203 -0.59 27.48 -8.41
N ALA A 204 -0.41 26.23 -8.84
CA ALA A 204 -1.51 25.30 -9.12
C ALA A 204 -2.11 24.67 -7.85
N HIS A 205 -1.30 24.51 -6.80
CA HIS A 205 -1.65 23.92 -5.51
C HIS A 205 -1.42 24.91 -4.34
N PRO A 206 -2.14 26.05 -4.32
CA PRO A 206 -1.94 27.10 -3.31
C PRO A 206 -2.25 26.63 -1.88
N GLU A 207 -3.06 25.59 -1.72
CA GLU A 207 -3.37 24.95 -0.44
C GLU A 207 -2.14 24.40 0.28
N VAL A 208 -1.09 23.98 -0.44
CA VAL A 208 0.13 23.44 0.16
C VAL A 208 0.80 24.48 1.06
N LYS A 209 0.89 25.73 0.60
CA LYS A 209 1.45 26.85 1.37
C LYS A 209 0.60 27.25 2.58
N LYS A 210 -0.67 26.82 2.64
CA LYS A 210 -1.58 27.08 3.76
C LYS A 210 -1.35 26.10 4.92
N TYR A 211 -1.01 24.85 4.61
CA TYR A 211 -0.93 23.77 5.59
C TYR A 211 0.50 23.35 5.95
N MET A 212 1.48 23.72 5.13
CA MET A 212 2.89 23.38 5.34
C MET A 212 3.77 24.63 5.39
N ASN A 213 4.78 24.61 6.26
CA ASN A 213 5.88 25.56 6.16
C ASN A 213 6.77 25.16 4.97
N THR A 214 6.68 25.93 3.88
CA THR A 214 7.42 25.67 2.64
C THR A 214 8.83 26.29 2.64
N ASP A 215 9.20 27.08 3.65
CA ASP A 215 10.50 27.76 3.73
C ASP A 215 11.70 26.78 3.74
N SER A 216 11.48 25.53 4.16
CA SER A 216 12.48 24.45 4.17
C SER A 216 12.38 23.48 3.00
N ILE A 217 11.50 23.73 2.02
CA ILE A 217 11.28 22.85 0.87
C ILE A 217 11.89 23.53 -0.36
N GLU A 218 13.09 23.09 -0.74
CA GLU A 218 13.87 23.70 -1.82
C GLU A 218 13.74 22.94 -3.15
N SER A 219 13.22 21.72 -3.11
CA SER A 219 13.08 20.85 -4.29
C SER A 219 11.85 19.94 -4.23
N PHE A 220 11.44 19.40 -5.39
CA PHE A 220 10.43 18.33 -5.44
C PHE A 220 10.83 17.10 -4.62
N ALA A 221 12.14 16.83 -4.49
CA ALA A 221 12.62 15.74 -3.65
C ALA A 221 12.33 16.01 -2.17
N ASP A 222 12.51 17.24 -1.68
CA ASP A 222 12.20 17.59 -0.29
C ASP A 222 10.68 17.49 -0.01
N LEU A 223 9.86 17.92 -0.97
CA LEU A 223 8.40 17.82 -0.85
C LEU A 223 7.94 16.35 -0.88
N MET A 224 8.52 15.53 -1.76
CA MET A 224 8.27 14.09 -1.81
C MET A 224 8.69 13.39 -0.52
N ASP A 225 9.86 13.74 0.02
CA ASP A 225 10.34 13.20 1.29
C ASP A 225 9.40 13.58 2.44
N ALA A 226 8.89 14.82 2.48
CA ALA A 226 7.89 15.22 3.45
C ALA A 226 6.58 14.42 3.29
N GLN A 227 6.11 14.23 2.06
CA GLN A 227 4.91 13.45 1.76
C GLN A 227 5.06 11.98 2.18
N GLU A 228 6.13 11.30 1.75
CA GLU A 228 6.38 9.90 2.09
C GLU A 228 6.48 9.71 3.60
N ASN A 229 7.17 10.61 4.32
CA ASN A 229 7.27 10.55 5.76
C ASN A 229 5.91 10.75 6.45
N ALA A 230 5.09 11.71 6.00
CA ALA A 230 3.77 11.94 6.58
C ALA A 230 2.83 10.76 6.31
N TYR A 231 2.77 10.28 5.07
CA TYR A 231 1.95 9.15 4.67
C TYR A 231 2.27 7.93 5.51
N ARG A 232 3.56 7.59 5.64
CA ARG A 232 4.02 6.42 6.39
C ARG A 232 3.73 6.49 7.89
N ASN A 233 3.65 7.69 8.46
CA ASN A 233 3.35 7.90 9.88
C ASN A 233 1.84 8.01 10.17
N SER A 234 0.98 7.90 9.15
CA SER A 234 -0.47 7.87 9.33
C SER A 234 -0.92 6.66 10.15
N GLU A 235 -2.11 6.75 10.76
CA GLU A 235 -2.72 5.60 11.46
C GLU A 235 -2.91 4.40 10.55
N TYR A 236 -3.35 4.67 9.31
CA TYR A 236 -3.54 3.69 8.25
C TYR A 236 -2.25 2.87 8.00
N GLU A 237 -1.13 3.53 7.73
CA GLU A 237 0.15 2.85 7.44
C GLU A 237 0.78 2.20 8.68
N ARG A 238 0.64 2.80 9.87
CA ARG A 238 1.28 2.31 11.11
C ARG A 238 0.78 0.92 11.51
N PHE A 239 -0.49 0.60 11.29
CA PHE A 239 -0.99 -0.74 11.59
C PHE A 239 -0.34 -1.79 10.69
N ALA A 240 -0.37 -1.57 9.36
CA ALA A 240 0.20 -2.47 8.38
C ALA A 240 1.71 -2.69 8.59
N ASP A 241 2.43 -1.62 8.90
CA ASP A 241 3.85 -1.68 9.27
C ASP A 241 4.13 -2.46 10.54
N GLY A 242 3.31 -2.23 11.57
CA GLY A 242 3.42 -2.96 12.82
C GLY A 242 3.17 -4.46 12.62
N PHE A 243 2.16 -4.79 11.81
CA PHE A 243 1.84 -6.16 11.43
C PHE A 243 3.01 -6.82 10.69
N ALA A 244 3.52 -6.19 9.62
CA ALA A 244 4.62 -6.70 8.81
C ALA A 244 5.91 -6.87 9.63
N THR A 245 6.26 -5.84 10.40
CA THR A 245 7.47 -5.84 11.25
C THR A 245 7.40 -6.93 12.30
N LYS A 246 6.27 -7.07 13.00
CA LYS A 246 6.07 -8.10 14.01
C LYS A 246 6.20 -9.50 13.41
N PHE A 247 5.60 -9.73 12.25
CA PHE A 247 5.66 -11.02 11.57
C PHE A 247 7.10 -11.36 11.14
N LEU A 248 7.78 -10.44 10.44
CA LEU A 248 9.13 -10.69 9.91
C LEU A 248 10.16 -10.87 11.03
N LYS A 249 10.14 -10.01 12.06
CA LYS A 249 11.07 -10.12 13.20
C LYS A 249 10.79 -11.37 14.02
N GLY A 250 9.52 -11.69 14.26
CA GLY A 250 9.10 -12.88 15.01
C GLY A 250 9.49 -14.19 14.35
N ASN A 251 9.66 -14.19 13.03
CA ASN A 251 9.88 -15.39 12.21
C ASN A 251 11.18 -15.35 11.41
N ALA A 252 12.12 -14.48 11.78
CA ALA A 252 13.34 -14.24 11.02
C ALA A 252 14.17 -15.51 10.78
N LYS A 253 14.17 -16.47 11.73
CA LYS A 253 14.93 -17.71 11.60
C LYS A 253 14.27 -18.66 10.60
N GLU A 254 12.96 -18.85 10.73
CA GLU A 254 12.14 -19.72 9.90
C GLU A 254 12.13 -19.25 8.44
N LEU A 255 12.16 -17.93 8.24
CA LEU A 255 12.20 -17.28 6.94
C LEU A 255 13.63 -17.09 6.38
N ASN A 256 14.67 -17.54 7.09
CA ASN A 256 16.09 -17.35 6.72
C ASN A 256 16.52 -15.88 6.51
N LEU A 257 15.92 -14.95 7.25
CA LEU A 257 16.20 -13.52 7.18
C LEU A 257 17.42 -13.17 8.05
N SER A 258 18.61 -13.52 7.56
CA SER A 258 19.87 -13.41 8.30
C SER A 258 20.15 -12.00 8.88
N GLN A 259 19.69 -10.96 8.19
CA GLN A 259 19.79 -9.55 8.58
C GLN A 259 19.07 -9.30 9.91
N LEU A 260 17.91 -9.92 10.12
CA LEU A 260 17.10 -9.77 11.32
C LEU A 260 17.57 -10.71 12.45
N VAL A 261 18.14 -11.87 12.13
CA VAL A 261 18.64 -12.83 13.13
C VAL A 261 19.88 -12.32 13.87
N LYS A 262 20.73 -11.51 13.21
CA LYS A 262 21.99 -11.00 13.78
C LYS A 262 21.77 -10.12 15.03
N LYS A 263 20.61 -9.47 15.16
CA LYS A 263 20.33 -8.56 16.29
C LYS A 263 19.64 -9.21 17.49
N SER A 264 18.98 -10.36 17.35
CA SER A 264 18.34 -11.03 18.51
C SER A 264 19.32 -11.68 19.49
N LYS A 265 20.62 -11.69 19.16
CA LYS A 265 21.70 -12.16 20.05
C LYS A 265 22.40 -11.05 20.85
N ALA A 266 22.00 -9.79 20.67
CA ALA A 266 22.60 -8.63 21.33
C ALA A 266 21.70 -8.00 22.41
N ALA A 267 20.56 -8.62 22.73
CA ALA A 267 19.63 -8.22 23.79
C ALA A 267 19.66 -9.21 24.95
#